data_AF-A0A6N2U7L5-F1
#
_entry.id   AF-A0A6N2U7L5-F1
#
_cell.length_a   1.000
_cell.length_b   1.000
_cell.length_c   1.000
_cell.angle_alpha   90.00
_cell.angle_beta   90.00
_cell.angle_gamma   90.00
#
_symmetry.space_group_name_H-M   'P 1'
#
loop_
_entity.id
_entity.type
_entity.pdbx_description
1 polymer ?
#
loop_
_entity_poly.entity_id
_entity_poly.type
_entity_poly.pdbx_seq_one_letter_code
_entity_poly.pdbx_strand_id
1 'polypeptide(L)'
;MKKLWNTAFIYFWLAMAGGVFYREFTKFNNYSGKTVLGLLHVHLLVLGTLLFLIIALFCRTLPLLESKGFRKFLILYNIALPFMAITMLVRGILEVKGTALSSAQNGMISGFAGISHILMLISLVMLLLSLKKELLKNE
;
A
#
# COMPACT_ATOMS: atom_id res chain seq x y z
N MET A 1 17.91 8.73 -1.86
CA MET A 1 18.16 7.68 -0.86
C MET A 1 17.49 7.96 0.48
N LYS A 2 17.86 9.01 1.23
CA LYS A 2 17.25 9.32 2.55
C LYS A 2 15.71 9.32 2.55
N LYS A 3 15.08 9.92 1.54
CA LYS A 3 13.62 9.95 1.39
C LYS A 3 12.99 8.54 1.29
N LEU A 4 13.58 7.64 0.49
CA LEU A 4 13.08 6.27 0.33
C LEU A 4 13.18 5.47 1.63
N TRP A 5 14.28 5.65 2.35
CA TRP A 5 14.47 5.04 3.67
C TRP A 5 13.43 5.52 4.68
N ASN A 6 13.24 6.84 4.78
CA ASN A 6 12.23 7.42 5.67
C ASN A 6 10.83 6.94 5.31
N THR A 7 10.50 6.87 4.01
CA THR A 7 9.21 6.32 3.55
C THR A 7 9.04 4.86 3.95
N ALA A 8 10.05 4.01 3.73
CA ALA A 8 10.01 2.60 4.14
C ALA A 8 9.79 2.45 5.66
N PHE A 9 10.46 3.29 6.45
CA PHE A 9 10.38 3.28 7.91
C PHE A 9 9.01 3.75 8.42
N ILE A 10 8.42 4.77 7.79
CA ILE A 10 7.05 5.21 8.11
C ILE A 10 6.06 4.08 7.82
N TYR A 11 6.14 3.46 6.65
CA TYR A 11 5.26 2.33 6.32
C TYR A 11 5.48 1.13 7.24
N PHE A 12 6.70 0.91 7.73
CA PHE A 12 7.00 -0.15 8.69
C PHE A 12 6.23 0.08 9.99
N TRP A 13 6.29 1.28 10.55
CA TRP A 13 5.53 1.62 11.76
C TRP A 13 4.03 1.51 11.55
N LEU A 14 3.52 1.99 10.41
CA LEU A 14 2.10 1.84 10.06
C LEU A 14 1.69 0.37 9.92
N ALA A 15 2.54 -0.47 9.34
CA ALA A 15 2.29 -1.90 9.23
C ALA A 15 2.25 -2.59 10.60
N MET A 16 3.20 -2.28 11.49
CA MET A 16 3.22 -2.82 12.85
C MET A 16 1.99 -2.36 13.64
N ALA A 17 1.66 -1.07 13.58
CA ALA A 17 0.46 -0.53 14.21
C ALA A 17 -0.82 -1.19 13.66
N GLY A 18 -0.90 -1.40 12.34
CA GLY A 18 -2.03 -2.08 11.70
C GLY A 18 -2.16 -3.55 12.12
N GLY A 19 -1.03 -4.26 12.29
CA GLY A 19 -1.02 -5.64 12.77
C GLY A 19 -1.47 -5.77 14.22
N VAL A 20 -0.97 -4.91 15.11
CA VAL A 20 -1.42 -4.83 16.50
C VAL A 20 -2.90 -4.46 16.57
N PHE A 21 -3.31 -3.43 15.81
CA PHE A 21 -4.70 -3.00 15.75
C PHE A 21 -5.64 -4.13 15.33
N TYR A 22 -5.34 -4.85 14.23
CA TYR A 22 -6.13 -6.01 13.81
C TYR A 22 -6.31 -7.02 14.95
N ARG A 23 -5.22 -7.38 15.61
CA ARG A 23 -5.20 -8.45 16.62
C ARG A 23 -5.98 -8.08 17.88
N GLU A 24 -5.79 -6.86 18.38
CA GLU A 24 -6.50 -6.40 19.57
C GLU A 24 -7.95 -6.05 19.26
N PHE A 25 -8.24 -5.42 18.11
CA PHE A 25 -9.60 -5.04 17.73
C PHE A 25 -10.51 -6.25 17.50
N THR A 26 -10.03 -7.29 16.82
CA THR A 26 -10.81 -8.53 16.65
C THR A 26 -11.08 -9.23 17.98
N LYS A 27 -10.07 -9.28 18.86
CA LYS A 27 -10.20 -9.82 20.22
C LYS A 27 -11.25 -9.06 21.05
N PHE A 28 -11.22 -7.73 21.04
CA PHE A 28 -12.20 -6.91 21.77
C PHE A 28 -13.63 -7.09 21.27
N ASN A 29 -13.81 -7.43 19.99
CA ASN A 29 -15.13 -7.68 19.41
C ASN A 29 -15.51 -9.17 19.37
N ASN A 30 -14.75 -10.06 20.02
CA ASN A 30 -14.93 -11.52 19.99
C ASN A 30 -15.07 -12.10 18.57
N TYR A 31 -14.36 -11.51 17.60
CA TYR A 31 -14.43 -11.88 16.20
C TYR A 31 -13.34 -12.92 15.87
N SER A 32 -13.74 -14.08 15.37
CA SER A 32 -12.83 -15.22 15.04
C SER A 32 -12.72 -15.52 13.54
N GLY A 33 -13.41 -14.75 12.69
CA GLY A 33 -13.41 -14.91 11.23
C GLY A 33 -12.15 -14.37 10.55
N LYS A 34 -12.00 -14.69 9.25
CA LYS A 34 -11.05 -13.99 8.39
C LYS A 34 -11.66 -12.65 7.99
N THR A 35 -10.88 -11.57 8.09
CA THR A 35 -11.30 -10.22 7.69
C THR A 35 -10.22 -9.55 6.87
N VAL A 36 -10.63 -8.62 5.99
CA VAL A 36 -9.72 -7.75 5.21
C VAL A 36 -8.78 -6.95 6.12
N LEU A 37 -9.18 -6.68 7.37
CA LEU A 37 -8.33 -5.99 8.35
C LEU A 37 -7.02 -6.75 8.62
N GLY A 38 -7.04 -8.09 8.57
CA GLY A 38 -5.85 -8.92 8.73
C GLY A 38 -4.87 -8.79 7.55
N LEU A 39 -5.32 -8.37 6.38
CA LEU A 39 -4.47 -8.17 5.21
C LEU A 39 -3.79 -6.79 5.19
N LEU A 40 -4.31 -5.82 5.94
CA LEU A 40 -3.80 -4.45 5.99
C LEU A 40 -2.31 -4.40 6.33
N HIS A 41 -1.89 -5.12 7.37
CA HIS A 41 -0.52 -5.10 7.85
C HIS A 41 0.45 -5.69 6.80
N VAL A 42 0.06 -6.76 6.11
CA VAL A 42 0.89 -7.39 5.08
C VAL A 42 1.08 -6.46 3.89
N HIS A 43 0.01 -5.80 3.44
CA HIS A 43 0.10 -4.87 2.32
C HIS A 43 1.02 -3.69 2.68
N LEU A 44 0.86 -3.07 3.84
CA LEU A 44 1.74 -1.98 4.26
C LEU A 44 3.20 -2.44 4.43
N LEU A 45 3.44 -3.64 4.97
CA LEU A 45 4.79 -4.15 5.15
C LEU A 45 5.47 -4.48 3.81
N VAL A 46 4.79 -5.21 2.94
CA VAL A 46 5.38 -5.66 1.66
C VAL A 46 5.48 -4.49 0.67
N LEU A 47 4.38 -3.77 0.46
CA LEU A 47 4.29 -2.72 -0.56
C LEU A 47 4.84 -1.37 -0.06
N GLY A 48 4.76 -1.10 1.25
CA GLY A 48 5.25 0.14 1.83
C GLY A 48 6.68 0.06 2.37
N THR A 49 7.10 -1.07 2.95
CA THR A 49 8.46 -1.21 3.50
C THR A 49 9.37 -1.95 2.53
N LEU A 50 9.09 -3.23 2.25
CA LEU A 50 10.00 -4.08 1.48
C LEU A 50 10.24 -3.53 0.07
N LEU A 51 9.18 -3.13 -0.63
CA LEU A 51 9.32 -2.55 -1.96
C LEU A 51 10.20 -1.30 -1.96
N PHE A 52 10.03 -0.39 -1.00
CA PHE A 52 10.85 0.83 -0.93
C PHE A 52 12.32 0.54 -0.59
N LEU A 53 12.59 -0.48 0.23
CA LEU A 53 13.95 -0.95 0.48
C LEU A 53 14.59 -1.52 -0.79
N ILE A 54 13.85 -2.33 -1.55
CA ILE A 54 14.31 -2.87 -2.85
C ILE A 54 14.59 -1.72 -3.83
N ILE A 55 13.68 -0.76 -3.95
CA ILE A 55 13.86 0.42 -4.80
C ILE A 55 15.09 1.23 -4.38
N ALA A 56 15.34 1.36 -3.07
CA ALA A 56 16.53 2.02 -2.56
C ALA A 56 17.81 1.29 -3.03
N LEU A 57 17.84 -0.04 -3.05
CA LEU A 57 18.97 -0.81 -3.60
C LEU A 57 19.20 -0.48 -5.09
N PHE A 58 18.15 -0.47 -5.91
CA PHE A 58 18.27 -0.07 -7.33
C PHE A 58 18.75 1.36 -7.52
N CYS A 59 18.36 2.28 -6.64
CA CYS A 59 18.83 3.67 -6.68
C CYS A 59 20.32 3.83 -6.30
N ARG A 60 21.00 2.78 -5.81
CA ARG A 60 22.46 2.80 -5.62
C ARG A 60 23.22 2.62 -6.93
N THR A 61 22.64 1.89 -7.89
CA THR A 61 23.28 1.55 -9.17
C THR A 61 22.70 2.31 -10.35
N LEU A 62 21.44 2.75 -10.27
CA LEU A 62 20.73 3.45 -11.33
C LEU A 62 20.34 4.87 -10.90
N PRO A 63 20.43 5.88 -11.78
CA PRO A 63 20.03 7.26 -11.50
C PRO A 63 18.50 7.47 -11.51
N LEU A 64 17.74 6.55 -10.92
CA LEU A 64 16.26 6.55 -10.93
C LEU A 64 15.67 7.83 -10.33
N LEU A 65 16.30 8.40 -9.31
CA LEU A 65 15.83 9.64 -8.66
C LEU A 65 15.88 10.87 -9.58
N GLU A 66 16.62 10.81 -10.69
CA GLU A 66 16.68 11.85 -11.72
C GLU A 66 15.60 11.66 -12.78
N SER A 67 15.09 10.44 -12.94
CA SER A 67 14.02 10.11 -13.89
C SER A 67 12.70 10.77 -13.50
N LYS A 68 12.15 11.58 -14.42
CA LYS A 68 10.82 12.20 -14.28
C LYS A 68 9.72 11.15 -14.06
N GLY A 69 9.82 10.00 -14.72
CA GLY A 69 8.85 8.90 -14.59
C GLY A 69 8.82 8.34 -13.17
N PHE A 70 10.00 8.08 -12.60
CA PHE A 70 10.16 7.57 -11.25
C PHE A 70 9.68 8.56 -10.18
N ARG A 71 9.93 9.86 -10.37
CA ARG A 71 9.40 10.90 -9.46
C ARG A 71 7.87 10.94 -9.45
N LYS A 72 7.23 10.81 -10.61
CA LYS A 72 5.76 10.74 -10.70
C LYS A 72 5.24 9.46 -10.04
N PHE A 73 5.91 8.33 -10.24
CA PHE A 73 5.61 7.07 -9.54
C PHE A 73 5.62 7.29 -8.02
N LEU A 74 6.67 7.91 -7.46
CA LEU A 74 6.77 8.11 -6.01
C LEU A 74 5.60 8.91 -5.44
N ILE A 75 5.12 9.93 -6.17
CA ILE A 75 3.98 10.74 -5.74
C ILE A 75 2.70 9.91 -5.80
N LEU A 76 2.42 9.29 -6.95
CA LEU A 76 1.18 8.53 -7.15
C LEU A 76 1.10 7.33 -6.20
N TYR A 77 2.20 6.61 -6.01
CA TYR A 77 2.26 5.44 -5.14
C TYR A 77 2.01 5.78 -3.67
N ASN A 78 2.56 6.92 -3.19
CA ASN A 78 2.33 7.40 -1.83
C ASN A 78 0.93 8.01 -1.62
N ILE A 79 0.12 8.12 -2.67
CA ILE A 79 -1.32 8.40 -2.56
C ILE A 79 -2.11 7.09 -2.63
N ALA A 80 -1.77 6.24 -3.60
CA ALA A 80 -2.46 4.99 -3.88
C ALA A 80 -2.40 3.99 -2.71
N LEU A 81 -1.22 3.78 -2.12
CA LEU A 81 -1.05 2.79 -1.05
C LEU A 81 -1.77 3.20 0.24
N PRO A 82 -1.66 4.45 0.74
CA PRO A 82 -2.48 4.89 1.87
C PRO A 82 -3.97 4.86 1.57
N PHE A 83 -4.39 5.21 0.36
CA PHE A 83 -5.79 5.12 -0.04
C PHE A 83 -6.32 3.68 0.04
N MET A 84 -5.57 2.72 -0.50
CA MET A 84 -5.87 1.29 -0.36
C MET A 84 -5.94 0.88 1.12
N ALA A 85 -4.95 1.26 1.93
CA ALA A 85 -4.91 0.96 3.36
C ALA A 85 -6.16 1.49 4.11
N ILE A 86 -6.60 2.72 3.81
CA ILE A 86 -7.81 3.30 4.40
C ILE A 86 -9.05 2.50 4.00
N THR A 87 -9.19 2.12 2.72
CA THR A 87 -10.35 1.32 2.27
C THR A 87 -10.40 -0.05 2.95
N MET A 88 -9.24 -0.71 3.10
CA MET A 88 -9.14 -1.98 3.85
C MET A 88 -9.49 -1.81 5.32
N LEU A 89 -9.02 -0.72 5.95
CA LEU A 89 -9.30 -0.40 7.34
C LEU A 89 -10.81 -0.18 7.56
N VAL A 90 -11.44 0.67 6.75
CA VAL A 90 -12.89 0.95 6.86
C VAL A 90 -13.71 -0.31 6.64
N ARG A 91 -13.42 -1.05 5.55
CA ARG A 91 -14.14 -2.30 5.24
C ARG A 91 -13.98 -3.34 6.36
N GLY A 92 -12.75 -3.51 6.85
CA GLY A 92 -12.43 -4.47 7.90
C GLY A 92 -13.06 -4.12 9.25
N ILE A 93 -13.11 -2.83 9.62
CA ILE A 93 -13.79 -2.39 10.86
C ILE A 93 -15.30 -2.69 10.78
N LEU A 94 -15.95 -2.38 9.66
CA LEU A 94 -17.38 -2.63 9.45
C LEU A 94 -17.70 -4.13 9.49
N GLU A 95 -16.82 -4.95 8.91
CA GLU A 95 -16.92 -6.42 8.91
C GLU A 95 -16.82 -6.99 10.32
N VAL A 96 -15.79 -6.60 11.09
CA VAL A 96 -15.59 -7.08 12.47
C VAL A 96 -16.72 -6.64 13.39
N LYS A 97 -17.29 -5.44 13.18
CA LYS A 97 -18.46 -4.95 13.92
C LYS A 97 -19.78 -5.59 13.49
N GLY A 98 -19.81 -6.39 12.42
CA GLY A 98 -21.06 -6.94 11.87
C GLY A 98 -22.06 -5.88 11.43
N THR A 99 -21.57 -4.70 11.00
CA THR A 99 -22.46 -3.59 10.61
C THR A 99 -23.24 -3.96 9.35
N ALA A 100 -24.57 -3.93 9.44
CA ALA A 100 -25.44 -4.15 8.29
C ALA A 100 -25.29 -3.00 7.29
N LEU A 101 -24.71 -3.30 6.13
CA LEU A 101 -24.54 -2.34 5.03
C LEU A 101 -25.65 -2.56 4.00
N SER A 102 -26.26 -1.48 3.52
CA SER A 102 -27.13 -1.56 2.34
C SER A 102 -26.33 -1.98 1.11
N SER A 103 -27.00 -2.51 0.08
CA SER A 103 -26.35 -2.87 -1.19
C SER A 103 -25.60 -1.68 -1.80
N ALA A 104 -26.13 -0.47 -1.67
CA ALA A 104 -25.49 0.76 -2.13
C ALA A 104 -24.19 1.06 -1.35
N GLN A 105 -24.22 1.01 -0.01
CA GLN A 105 -23.04 1.25 0.82
C GLN A 105 -21.95 0.22 0.57
N ASN A 106 -22.32 -1.07 0.47
CA ASN A 106 -21.40 -2.13 0.14
C ASN A 106 -20.76 -1.92 -1.25
N GLY A 107 -21.57 -1.55 -2.24
CA GLY A 107 -21.10 -1.23 -3.59
C GLY A 107 -20.13 -0.05 -3.62
N MET A 108 -20.40 1.02 -2.87
CA MET A 108 -19.51 2.19 -2.77
C MET A 108 -18.13 1.82 -2.19
N ILE A 109 -18.10 1.08 -1.08
CA ILE A 109 -16.83 0.67 -0.45
C ILE A 109 -16.02 -0.22 -1.39
N SER A 110 -16.68 -1.18 -2.06
CA SER A 110 -16.05 -2.02 -3.08
C SER A 110 -15.53 -1.20 -4.27
N GLY A 111 -16.27 -0.16 -4.68
CA GLY A 111 -15.85 0.77 -5.74
C GLY A 111 -14.57 1.52 -5.37
N PHE A 112 -14.47 2.04 -4.14
CA PHE A 112 -13.23 2.68 -3.67
C PHE A 112 -12.06 1.70 -3.59
N ALA A 113 -12.29 0.46 -3.15
CA ALA A 113 -11.27 -0.58 -3.18
C ALA A 113 -10.79 -0.84 -4.63
N GLY A 114 -11.71 -0.92 -5.60
CA GLY A 114 -11.38 -1.05 -7.03
C GLY A 114 -10.53 0.11 -7.56
N ILE A 115 -10.89 1.35 -7.23
CA ILE A 115 -10.10 2.55 -7.60
C ILE A 115 -8.69 2.47 -7.01
N SER A 116 -8.58 2.04 -5.75
CA SER A 116 -7.27 1.88 -5.11
C SER A 116 -6.38 0.88 -5.85
N HIS A 117 -6.93 -0.24 -6.32
CA HIS A 117 -6.21 -1.22 -7.13
C HIS A 117 -5.76 -0.66 -8.48
N ILE A 118 -6.60 0.13 -9.16
CA ILE A 118 -6.24 0.76 -10.43
C ILE A 118 -5.09 1.75 -10.23
N LEU A 119 -5.14 2.58 -9.18
CA LEU A 119 -4.06 3.52 -8.85
C LEU A 119 -2.75 2.79 -8.52
N MET A 120 -2.84 1.67 -7.79
CA MET A 120 -1.69 0.82 -7.48
C MET A 120 -1.10 0.19 -8.75
N LEU A 121 -1.94 -0.34 -9.65
CA LEU A 121 -1.51 -0.89 -10.94
C LEU A 121 -0.76 0.15 -11.76
N ILE A 122 -1.35 1.33 -11.96
CA ILE A 122 -0.73 2.42 -12.73
C ILE A 122 0.62 2.78 -12.11
N SER A 123 0.69 2.91 -10.79
CA SER A 123 1.94 3.23 -10.10
C SER A 123 3.01 2.15 -10.31
N LEU A 124 2.67 0.88 -10.14
CA LEU A 124 3.61 -0.23 -10.34
C LEU A 124 4.09 -0.34 -11.79
N VAL A 125 3.21 -0.12 -12.77
CA VAL A 125 3.59 -0.05 -14.19
C VAL A 125 4.58 1.10 -14.42
N MET A 126 4.36 2.28 -13.84
CA MET A 126 5.29 3.41 -13.94
C MET A 126 6.66 3.11 -13.32
N LEU A 127 6.70 2.36 -12.21
CA LEU A 127 7.94 1.89 -11.61
C LEU A 127 8.69 0.96 -12.57
N LEU A 128 8.03 -0.05 -13.12
CA LEU A 128 8.63 -1.02 -14.04
C LEU A 128 9.15 -0.35 -15.31
N LEU A 129 8.39 0.57 -15.91
CA LEU A 129 8.82 1.33 -17.08
C LEU A 129 10.03 2.22 -16.78
N SER A 130 10.07 2.83 -15.58
CA SER A 130 11.22 3.65 -15.15
C SER A 130 12.47 2.81 -14.95
N LEU A 131 12.34 1.62 -14.34
CA LEU A 131 13.43 0.66 -14.17
C LEU A 131 13.94 0.17 -15.52
N LYS A 132 13.05 -0.31 -16.40
CA LYS A 132 13.40 -0.77 -17.75
C LYS A 132 14.16 0.29 -18.52
N LYS A 133 13.72 1.54 -18.48
CA LYS A 133 14.36 2.64 -19.20
C LYS A 133 15.80 2.88 -18.75
N GLU A 134 16.05 2.91 -17.44
CA GLU A 134 17.40 3.15 -16.92
C GLU A 134 18.31 1.93 -17.10
N LEU A 135 17.76 0.71 -17.04
CA LEU A 135 18.54 -0.51 -17.29
C LEU A 135 19.01 -0.59 -18.74
N LEU A 136 18.12 -0.38 -19.72
CA LEU A 136 18.46 -0.41 -21.15
C LEU A 136 19.38 0.73 -21.61
N LYS A 137 19.52 1.80 -20.81
CA LYS A 137 20.45 2.89 -21.09
C LYS A 137 21.87 2.57 -20.63
N ASN A 138 22.02 1.62 -19.72
CA ASN A 138 23.29 1.22 -19.12
C ASN A 138 23.87 -0.08 -19.74
N GLU A 139 23.18 -0.66 -20.72
CA GLU A 139 23.70 -1.69 -21.64
C GLU A 139 24.35 -1.03 -22.86
#